data_AF-A0A7Z0NPT8-F1
#
_entry.id   AF-A0A7Z0NPT8-F1
#
_cell.length_a   1.000
_cell.length_b   1.000
_cell.length_c   1.000
_cell.angle_alpha   90.00
_cell.angle_beta   90.00
_cell.angle_gamma   90.00
#
_symmetry.space_group_name_H-M   'P 1'
#
loop_
_entity.id
_entity.type
_entity.pdbx_description
1 polymer ?
#
loop_
_entity_poly.entity_id
_entity_poly.type
_entity_poly.pdbx_seq_one_letter_code
_entity_poly.pdbx_strand_id
1 'polypeptide(L)'
;MRFAACLVSLLLTSGCGLFLPSHDYYAVGFAEIGDQLHIYAPLCDGERVVGVEAYDNLLAGQEPDYDPALMQFTYWKVQDPTHESVANGWIVLGDSSQFRSTEVVAGSNIELPELLGITLQLDVGGQHAVGDVVSVSEAPRYPAGADPGSVRYVYRPERDGEDMRSPGEIRDDSGCASGYPA
;
A
#
# COMPACT_ATOMS: atom_id res chain seq x y z
N MET A 1 -41.58 -52.89 6.75
CA MET A 1 -40.16 -53.27 6.54
C MET A 1 -39.33 -51.99 6.49
N ARG A 2 -38.21 -51.96 7.21
CA ARG A 2 -37.25 -50.85 7.36
C ARG A 2 -36.09 -50.99 6.34
N PHE A 3 -35.22 -49.98 6.32
CA PHE A 3 -33.95 -49.74 5.60
C PHE A 3 -34.10 -48.83 4.36
N ALA A 4 -33.63 -47.58 4.27
CA ALA A 4 -32.45 -46.80 4.75
C ALA A 4 -31.43 -46.52 3.61
N ALA A 5 -31.13 -45.22 3.45
CA ALA A 5 -29.89 -44.59 2.92
C ALA A 5 -29.45 -44.93 1.47
N CYS A 6 -28.80 -44.06 0.69
CA CYS A 6 -27.91 -42.96 1.01
C CYS A 6 -28.19 -41.71 0.16
N LEU A 7 -28.19 -40.56 0.82
CA LEU A 7 -27.83 -39.28 0.25
C LEU A 7 -26.42 -39.36 -0.33
N VAL A 8 -26.25 -38.96 -1.59
CA VAL A 8 -24.94 -38.53 -2.11
C VAL A 8 -24.94 -37.01 -2.06
N SER A 9 -24.38 -36.48 -0.99
CA SER A 9 -24.06 -35.06 -0.86
C SER A 9 -22.87 -34.75 -1.76
N LEU A 10 -23.12 -34.20 -2.95
CA LEU A 10 -22.10 -33.51 -3.73
C LEU A 10 -21.82 -32.17 -3.02
N LEU A 11 -20.83 -32.16 -2.13
CA LEU A 11 -20.22 -30.95 -1.62
C LEU A 11 -19.51 -30.27 -2.80
N LEU A 12 -20.20 -29.32 -3.41
CA LEU A 12 -19.60 -28.26 -4.21
C LEU A 12 -18.58 -27.58 -3.31
N THR A 13 -17.29 -27.84 -3.57
CA THR A 13 -16.20 -27.00 -3.14
C THR A 13 -16.39 -25.66 -3.83
N SER A 14 -17.21 -24.78 -3.25
CA SER A 14 -17.15 -23.36 -3.51
C SER A 14 -15.72 -22.95 -3.25
N GLY A 15 -14.97 -22.66 -4.31
CA GLY A 15 -13.66 -22.06 -4.18
C GLY A 15 -13.81 -20.86 -3.26
N CYS A 16 -13.17 -20.92 -2.10
CA CYS A 16 -12.78 -19.71 -1.40
C CYS A 16 -11.87 -18.98 -2.39
N GLY A 17 -12.45 -18.07 -3.17
CA GLY A 17 -11.69 -16.97 -3.70
C GLY A 17 -11.05 -16.33 -2.48
N LEU A 18 -9.73 -16.41 -2.40
CA LEU A 18 -8.90 -15.57 -1.55
C LEU A 18 -9.05 -14.13 -2.07
N PHE A 19 -10.24 -13.57 -1.92
CA PHE A 19 -10.49 -12.15 -2.05
C PHE A 19 -10.22 -11.60 -0.65
N LEU A 20 -9.00 -11.11 -0.47
CA LEU A 20 -8.63 -10.24 0.63
C LEU A 20 -9.65 -9.10 0.73
N PRO A 21 -10.00 -8.66 1.94
CA PRO A 21 -11.09 -7.72 2.16
C PRO A 21 -10.85 -6.42 1.37
N SER A 22 -11.86 -6.08 0.58
CA SER A 22 -11.98 -4.86 -0.22
C SER A 22 -11.83 -3.62 0.66
N HIS A 23 -10.69 -2.96 0.56
CA HIS A 23 -10.52 -1.57 0.95
C HIS A 23 -10.12 -0.83 -0.31
N ASP A 24 -10.53 0.44 -0.40
CA ASP A 24 -10.47 1.21 -1.63
C ASP A 24 -9.05 1.25 -2.20
N TYR A 25 -8.89 0.69 -3.41
CA TYR A 25 -7.61 0.60 -4.11
C TYR A 25 -7.11 2.01 -4.44
N TYR A 26 -6.30 2.57 -3.55
CA TYR A 26 -5.58 3.80 -3.79
C TYR A 26 -4.23 3.43 -4.35
N ALA A 27 -4.19 3.33 -5.68
CA ALA A 27 -2.97 2.92 -6.34
C ALA A 27 -1.87 3.97 -6.09
N VAL A 28 -0.75 3.51 -5.54
CA VAL A 28 0.46 4.32 -5.35
C VAL A 28 1.49 3.98 -6.43
N GLY A 29 2.34 4.94 -6.76
CA GLY A 29 3.53 4.68 -7.57
C GLY A 29 4.67 4.15 -6.71
N PHE A 30 5.43 3.18 -7.21
CA PHE A 30 6.61 2.64 -6.51
C PHE A 30 7.87 2.54 -7.39
N ALA A 31 9.03 2.92 -6.85
CA ALA A 31 10.32 2.84 -7.54
C ALA A 31 11.50 2.77 -6.55
N GLU A 32 12.61 2.15 -6.95
CA GLU A 32 13.88 2.18 -6.22
C GLU A 32 14.79 3.28 -6.80
N ILE A 33 15.28 4.19 -5.95
CA ILE A 33 16.29 5.20 -6.32
C ILE A 33 17.49 5.01 -5.40
N GLY A 34 18.61 4.57 -5.96
CA GLY A 34 19.74 4.13 -5.16
C GLY A 34 19.39 2.86 -4.38
N ASP A 35 19.48 2.92 -3.05
CA ASP A 35 19.07 1.87 -2.11
C ASP A 35 17.75 2.19 -1.41
N GLN A 36 17.07 3.27 -1.83
CA GLN A 36 15.86 3.76 -1.20
C GLN A 36 14.63 3.42 -2.02
N LEU A 37 13.57 3.08 -1.31
CA LEU A 37 12.30 2.73 -1.90
C LEU A 37 11.36 3.93 -1.82
N HIS A 38 11.05 4.50 -2.99
CA HIS A 38 10.24 5.69 -3.13
C HIS A 38 8.79 5.32 -3.46
N ILE A 39 7.88 5.97 -2.74
CA ILE A 39 6.44 5.87 -2.94
C ILE A 39 5.95 7.24 -3.42
N TYR A 40 5.14 7.24 -4.47
CA TYR A 40 4.41 8.41 -4.95
C TYR A 40 2.91 8.24 -4.73
N ALA A 41 2.34 9.07 -3.88
CA ALA A 41 0.90 9.13 -3.63
C ALA A 41 0.25 10.24 -4.48
N PRO A 42 -0.67 9.92 -5.41
CA PRO A 42 -1.27 10.92 -6.28
C PRO A 42 -2.42 11.68 -5.60
N LEU A 43 -2.06 12.67 -4.79
CA LEU A 43 -2.99 13.53 -4.04
C LEU A 43 -3.72 14.56 -4.91
N CYS A 44 -4.96 14.88 -4.53
CA CYS A 44 -5.73 16.02 -5.00
C CYS A 44 -5.25 17.33 -4.37
N ASP A 45 -5.62 18.45 -5.00
CA ASP A 45 -5.36 19.78 -4.46
C ASP A 45 -6.09 19.94 -3.10
N GLY A 46 -5.33 20.24 -2.05
CA GLY A 46 -5.84 20.37 -0.68
C GLY A 46 -5.78 19.10 0.16
N GLU A 47 -5.48 17.94 -0.45
CA GLU A 47 -5.20 16.71 0.28
C GLU A 47 -3.77 16.67 0.80
N ARG A 48 -3.57 15.95 1.90
CA ARG A 48 -2.26 15.86 2.55
C ARG A 48 -2.05 14.49 3.16
N VAL A 49 -0.86 13.92 3.01
CA VAL A 49 -0.45 12.77 3.83
C VAL A 49 -0.26 13.26 5.27
N VAL A 50 -0.84 12.52 6.22
CA VAL A 50 -0.68 12.74 7.67
C VAL A 50 -0.10 11.52 8.38
N GLY A 51 -0.04 10.37 7.73
CA GLY A 51 0.62 9.18 8.27
C GLY A 51 0.85 8.11 7.22
N VAL A 52 1.79 7.22 7.51
CA VAL A 52 2.14 6.09 6.65
C VAL A 52 2.34 4.85 7.51
N GLU A 53 1.80 3.74 7.06
CA GLU A 53 2.06 2.41 7.60
C GLU A 53 2.45 1.46 6.47
N ALA A 54 3.50 0.69 6.70
CA ALA A 54 4.00 -0.36 5.83
C ALA A 54 4.06 -1.67 6.62
N TYR A 55 3.46 -2.72 6.09
CA TYR A 55 3.29 -4.00 6.78
C TYR A 55 3.43 -5.19 5.85
N ASP A 56 3.68 -6.38 6.42
CA ASP A 56 3.69 -7.63 5.67
C ASP A 56 2.26 -8.02 5.29
N ASN A 57 1.88 -7.80 4.03
CA ASN A 57 0.53 -8.05 3.55
C ASN A 57 0.18 -9.54 3.57
N LEU A 58 1.15 -10.43 3.33
CA LEU A 58 0.92 -11.86 3.31
C LEU A 58 0.66 -12.39 4.72
N LEU A 59 1.48 -12.00 5.69
CA LEU A 59 1.31 -12.44 7.08
C LEU A 59 0.06 -11.82 7.71
N ALA A 60 -0.17 -10.53 7.50
CA ALA A 60 -1.38 -9.85 7.97
C ALA A 60 -2.65 -10.52 7.39
N GLY A 61 -2.66 -10.84 6.10
CA GLY A 61 -3.81 -11.48 5.44
C GLY A 61 -4.06 -12.94 5.86
N GLN A 62 -3.11 -13.58 6.54
CA GLN A 62 -3.26 -14.94 7.09
C GLN A 62 -3.79 -14.95 8.53
N GLU A 63 -3.81 -13.80 9.21
CA GLU A 63 -4.28 -13.69 10.59
C GLU A 63 -5.83 -13.65 10.62
N PRO A 64 -6.49 -14.69 11.16
CA PRO A 64 -7.95 -14.75 11.17
C PRO A 64 -8.61 -13.65 12.00
N ASP A 65 -7.92 -13.17 13.04
CA ASP A 65 -8.36 -12.09 13.92
C ASP A 65 -7.45 -10.86 13.76
N TYR A 66 -7.14 -10.48 12.51
CA TYR A 66 -6.29 -9.33 12.22
C TYR A 66 -6.81 -8.06 12.91
N ASP A 67 -6.03 -7.55 13.85
CA ASP A 67 -6.24 -6.27 14.50
C ASP A 67 -5.23 -5.25 13.95
N PRO A 68 -5.65 -4.25 13.17
CA PRO A 68 -4.76 -3.23 12.61
C PRO A 68 -4.12 -2.33 13.68
N ALA A 69 -4.58 -2.40 14.94
CA ALA A 69 -3.89 -1.75 16.06
C ALA A 69 -2.65 -2.53 16.52
N LEU A 70 -2.53 -3.82 16.21
CA LEU A 70 -1.36 -4.63 16.53
C LEU A 70 -0.25 -4.41 15.51
N MET A 71 0.90 -3.94 16.00
CA MET A 71 2.04 -3.57 15.16
C MET A 71 3.00 -4.73 14.84
N GLN A 72 2.61 -5.98 15.14
CA GLN A 72 3.50 -7.14 15.05
C GLN A 72 3.88 -7.51 13.61
N PHE A 73 3.06 -7.12 12.64
CA PHE A 73 3.31 -7.31 11.20
C PHE A 73 3.77 -6.02 10.52
N THR A 74 3.91 -4.94 11.28
CA THR A 74 4.25 -3.62 10.77
C THR A 74 5.77 -3.52 10.62
N TYR A 75 6.23 -3.24 9.41
CA TYR A 75 7.61 -2.93 9.11
C TYR A 75 7.96 -1.50 9.54
N TRP A 76 7.08 -0.54 9.26
CA TRP A 76 7.31 0.89 9.51
C TRP A 76 5.99 1.63 9.71
N LYS A 77 5.94 2.54 10.70
CA LYS A 77 4.75 3.36 10.98
C LYS A 77 5.11 4.71 11.55
N VAL A 78 4.64 5.76 10.89
CA VAL A 78 5.00 7.16 11.14
C VAL A 78 3.80 8.09 10.96
N GLN A 79 3.83 9.23 11.66
CA GLN A 79 2.76 10.22 11.62
C GLN A 79 3.30 11.65 11.61
N ASP A 80 2.44 12.56 11.16
CA ASP A 80 2.63 14.01 11.12
C ASP A 80 3.91 14.41 10.37
N PRO A 81 3.91 14.36 9.02
CA PRO A 81 5.04 14.79 8.21
C PRO A 81 5.53 16.19 8.60
N THR A 82 6.84 16.33 8.74
CA THR A 82 7.51 17.62 9.02
C THR A 82 7.98 18.32 7.75
N HIS A 83 8.04 17.59 6.63
CA HIS A 83 8.47 18.10 5.33
C HIS A 83 7.30 18.14 4.36
N GLU A 84 7.22 19.23 3.59
CA GLU A 84 6.12 19.47 2.67
C GLU A 84 6.07 18.47 1.52
N SER A 85 7.23 18.00 1.04
CA SER A 85 7.31 16.96 0.01
C SER A 85 6.57 15.68 0.43
N VAL A 86 6.79 15.22 1.66
CA VAL A 86 6.12 14.03 2.21
C VAL A 86 4.62 14.28 2.37
N ALA A 87 4.24 15.44 2.91
CA ALA A 87 2.83 15.82 3.01
C ALA A 87 2.14 15.89 1.65
N ASN A 88 2.89 16.17 0.58
CA ASN A 88 2.43 16.22 -0.80
C ASN A 88 2.62 14.88 -1.56
N GLY A 89 2.84 13.77 -0.84
CA GLY A 89 2.81 12.42 -1.41
C GLY A 89 4.15 11.85 -1.87
N TRP A 90 5.28 12.52 -1.61
CA TRP A 90 6.61 12.01 -1.94
C TRP A 90 7.25 11.35 -0.72
N ILE A 91 7.14 10.03 -0.62
CA ILE A 91 7.52 9.29 0.59
C ILE A 91 8.73 8.41 0.28
N VAL A 92 9.68 8.37 1.20
CA VAL A 92 10.79 7.39 1.20
C VAL A 92 10.53 6.40 2.31
N LEU A 93 10.37 5.12 1.94
CA LEU A 93 10.05 4.07 2.89
C LEU A 93 11.16 3.96 3.95
N GLY A 94 10.75 4.00 5.21
CA GLY A 94 11.65 3.86 6.36
C GLY A 94 12.39 5.14 6.75
N ASP A 95 12.25 6.25 6.03
CA ASP A 95 12.81 7.53 6.43
C ASP A 95 11.93 8.23 7.48
N SER A 96 12.09 7.80 8.74
CA SER A 96 11.42 8.40 9.89
C SER A 96 11.82 9.84 10.19
N SER A 97 12.92 10.36 9.61
CA SER A 97 13.40 11.73 9.90
C SER A 97 12.46 12.82 9.39
N GLN A 98 11.61 12.47 8.42
CA GLN A 98 10.66 13.38 7.78
C GLN A 98 9.32 13.48 8.52
N PHE A 99 9.21 12.88 9.71
CA PHE A 99 7.98 12.76 10.49
C PHE A 99 8.19 13.22 11.93
N ARG A 100 7.13 13.69 12.57
CA ARG A 100 7.19 14.11 13.98
C ARG A 100 7.13 12.93 14.92
N SER A 101 6.35 11.90 14.57
CA SER A 101 6.15 10.70 15.38
C SER A 101 6.54 9.46 14.59
N THR A 102 7.21 8.52 15.26
CA THR A 102 7.50 7.18 14.75
C THR A 102 7.01 6.19 15.78
N GLU A 103 6.00 5.40 15.40
CA GLU A 103 5.44 4.34 16.24
C GLU A 103 6.21 3.03 16.05
N VAL A 104 6.62 2.74 14.80
CA VAL A 104 7.43 1.58 14.44
C VAL A 104 8.59 2.03 13.56
N VAL A 105 9.81 1.79 14.02
CA VAL A 105 11.03 2.06 13.26
C VAL A 105 11.20 0.98 12.20
N ALA A 106 11.60 1.37 10.99
CA ALA A 106 11.83 0.44 9.89
C ALA A 106 12.75 -0.72 10.32
N GLY A 107 12.31 -1.95 10.12
CA GLY A 107 13.08 -3.14 10.44
C GLY A 107 13.08 -3.54 11.92
N SER A 108 12.36 -2.84 12.82
CA SER A 108 12.42 -3.13 14.26
C SER A 108 11.64 -4.37 14.66
N ASN A 109 10.52 -4.65 13.99
CA ASN A 109 9.63 -5.77 14.29
C ASN A 109 9.82 -6.92 13.31
N ILE A 110 9.93 -6.60 12.02
CA ILE A 110 10.08 -7.55 10.91
C ILE A 110 11.10 -7.01 9.89
N GLU A 111 11.67 -7.89 9.07
CA GLU A 111 12.44 -7.49 7.88
C GLU A 111 11.50 -6.92 6.80
N LEU A 112 12.06 -6.22 5.80
CA LEU A 112 11.26 -5.69 4.69
C LEU A 112 10.63 -6.86 3.91
N PRO A 113 9.29 -6.97 3.85
CA PRO A 113 8.62 -8.06 3.15
C PRO A 113 8.68 -7.85 1.62
N GLU A 114 8.65 -8.95 0.87
CA GLU A 114 8.59 -8.91 -0.60
C GLU A 114 7.27 -8.35 -1.12
N LEU A 115 6.14 -8.71 -0.48
CA LEU A 115 4.83 -8.13 -0.73
C LEU A 115 4.46 -7.21 0.42
N LEU A 116 4.58 -5.91 0.17
CA LEU A 116 4.39 -4.86 1.14
C LEU A 116 2.96 -4.29 1.00
N GLY A 117 2.21 -4.30 2.09
CA GLY A 117 0.99 -3.50 2.20
C GLY A 117 1.38 -2.09 2.62
N ILE A 118 0.85 -1.09 1.93
CA ILE A 118 1.06 0.33 2.26
C ILE A 118 -0.29 0.95 2.56
N THR A 119 -0.42 1.54 3.74
CA THR A 119 -1.58 2.35 4.13
C THR A 119 -1.14 3.79 4.31
N LEU A 120 -1.80 4.71 3.62
CA LEU A 120 -1.65 6.15 3.78
C LEU A 120 -2.83 6.70 4.57
N GLN A 121 -2.53 7.48 5.60
CA GLN A 121 -3.52 8.32 6.26
C GLN A 121 -3.50 9.68 5.60
N LEU A 122 -4.63 10.11 5.05
CA LEU A 122 -4.80 11.36 4.33
C LEU A 122 -5.72 12.29 5.13
N ASP A 123 -5.43 13.60 5.10
CA ASP A 123 -6.38 14.65 5.45
C ASP A 123 -7.01 15.19 4.17
N VAL A 124 -8.31 14.94 4.02
CA VAL A 124 -9.14 15.40 2.88
C VAL A 124 -10.27 16.34 3.35
N GLY A 125 -10.07 17.05 4.46
CA GLY A 125 -11.14 17.71 5.24
C GLY A 125 -11.68 16.82 6.37
N GLY A 126 -10.93 15.76 6.68
CA GLY A 126 -11.23 14.66 7.58
C GLY A 126 -10.19 13.55 7.36
N GLN A 127 -9.94 12.74 8.39
CA GLN A 127 -8.98 11.63 8.26
C GLN A 127 -9.59 10.49 7.46
N HIS A 128 -8.87 10.05 6.43
CA HIS A 128 -9.25 8.92 5.59
C HIS A 128 -8.03 8.03 5.34
N ALA A 129 -8.23 6.72 5.44
CA ALA A 129 -7.18 5.73 5.27
C ALA A 129 -7.35 5.05 3.91
N VAL A 130 -6.27 4.98 3.14
CA VAL A 130 -6.25 4.29 1.86
C VAL A 130 -5.04 3.40 1.74
N GLY A 131 -5.10 2.37 0.91
CA GLY A 131 -3.95 1.48 0.75
C GLY A 131 -3.81 0.81 -0.60
N ASP A 132 -2.64 0.22 -0.77
CA ASP A 132 -2.23 -0.57 -1.91
C ASP A 132 -1.30 -1.71 -1.48
N VAL A 133 -1.11 -2.68 -2.36
CA VAL A 133 -0.15 -3.77 -2.18
C VAL A 133 0.87 -3.71 -3.30
N VAL A 134 2.15 -3.71 -2.93
CA VAL A 134 3.26 -3.60 -3.89
C VAL A 134 4.24 -4.77 -3.74
N SER A 135 4.79 -5.20 -4.87
CA SER A 135 5.90 -6.15 -4.93
C SER A 135 7.23 -5.39 -4.98
N VAL A 136 8.08 -5.59 -3.98
CA VAL A 136 9.36 -4.85 -3.87
C VAL A 136 10.29 -5.21 -5.03
N SER A 137 10.35 -6.48 -5.45
CA SER A 137 11.21 -6.88 -6.57
C SER A 137 10.77 -6.34 -7.94
N GLU A 138 9.53 -5.89 -8.07
CA GLU A 138 9.00 -5.30 -9.31
C GLU A 138 9.30 -3.79 -9.41
N ALA A 139 9.83 -3.17 -8.35
CA ALA A 139 10.17 -1.76 -8.34
C ALA A 139 11.24 -1.44 -9.42
N PRO A 140 10.98 -0.49 -10.33
CA PRO A 140 11.98 -0.05 -11.29
C PRO A 140 13.14 0.62 -10.56
N ARG A 141 14.37 0.31 -11.00
CA ARG A 141 15.60 0.74 -10.33
C ARG A 141 16.28 1.88 -11.06
N TYR A 142 16.59 2.94 -10.32
CA TYR A 142 17.28 4.12 -10.80
C TYR A 142 18.57 4.38 -9.99
N PRO A 143 19.58 5.04 -10.58
CA PRO A 143 20.79 5.43 -9.84
C PRO A 143 20.48 6.37 -8.67
N ALA A 144 21.30 6.28 -7.61
CA ALA A 144 21.23 7.21 -6.49
C ALA A 144 21.33 8.67 -6.98
N GLY A 145 20.47 9.54 -6.44
CA GLY A 145 20.39 10.95 -6.82
C GLY A 145 19.56 11.24 -8.07
N ALA A 146 18.92 10.23 -8.68
CA ALA A 146 17.87 10.50 -9.67
C ALA A 146 16.74 11.31 -9.01
N ASP A 147 16.18 12.26 -9.75
CA ASP A 147 15.08 13.09 -9.26
C ASP A 147 13.77 12.27 -9.24
N PRO A 148 13.16 12.05 -8.05
CA PRO A 148 11.88 11.35 -7.93
C PRO A 148 10.77 11.93 -8.82
N GLY A 149 10.79 13.24 -9.08
CA GLY A 149 9.82 13.90 -9.95
C GLY A 149 9.95 13.53 -11.44
N SER A 150 11.06 12.91 -11.83
CA SER A 150 11.42 12.65 -13.23
C SER A 150 11.46 11.16 -13.61
N VAL A 151 11.48 10.26 -12.62
CA VAL A 151 11.50 8.81 -12.86
C VAL A 151 10.09 8.26 -13.12
N ARG A 152 10.01 7.00 -13.57
CA ARG A 152 8.74 6.29 -13.71
C ARG A 152 8.58 5.30 -12.56
N TYR A 153 7.35 5.05 -12.20
CA TYR A 153 6.95 4.25 -11.06
C TYR A 153 6.08 3.11 -11.55
N VAL A 154 6.22 1.93 -10.96
CA VAL A 154 5.21 0.87 -11.15
C VAL A 154 3.89 1.36 -10.55
N TYR A 155 2.81 1.18 -11.31
CA TYR A 155 1.48 1.67 -10.96
C TYR A 155 0.40 0.77 -11.60
N ARG A 156 -0.46 0.15 -10.77
CA ARG A 156 -1.57 -0.75 -11.18
C ARG A 156 -1.15 -1.85 -12.19
N PRO A 157 -0.28 -2.80 -11.81
CA PRO A 157 0.30 -3.79 -12.72
C PRO A 157 -0.69 -4.80 -13.32
N GLU A 158 -1.97 -4.81 -12.90
CA GLU A 158 -2.96 -5.81 -13.35
C GLU A 158 -3.63 -5.50 -14.71
N ARG A 159 -3.21 -4.45 -15.44
CA ARG A 159 -3.86 -4.05 -16.72
C ARG A 159 -2.91 -4.08 -17.92
N ASP A 160 -2.65 -5.27 -18.46
CA ASP A 160 -2.36 -5.54 -19.90
C ASP A 160 -1.32 -4.65 -20.64
N GLY A 161 -0.30 -4.09 -19.97
CA GLY A 161 0.87 -3.48 -20.63
C GLY A 161 1.43 -2.21 -20.00
N GLU A 162 2.76 -2.04 -20.13
CA GLU A 162 3.63 -1.00 -19.55
C GLU A 162 3.16 -0.44 -18.19
N ASP A 163 3.49 -1.19 -17.14
CA ASP A 163 3.13 -0.92 -15.74
C ASP A 163 3.86 0.29 -15.13
N MET A 164 4.67 1.00 -15.91
CA MET A 164 5.46 2.14 -15.44
C MET A 164 4.86 3.47 -15.90
N ARG A 165 4.58 4.37 -14.97
CA ARG A 165 4.02 5.70 -15.25
C ARG A 165 4.84 6.80 -14.58
N SER A 166 4.92 7.96 -15.20
CA SER A 166 5.45 9.17 -14.56
C SER A 166 4.47 9.67 -13.48
N PRO A 167 4.94 10.46 -12.50
CA PRO A 167 4.07 11.05 -11.48
C PRO A 167 2.88 11.83 -12.04
N GLY A 168 3.08 12.55 -13.16
CA GLY A 168 2.01 13.26 -13.86
C GLY A 168 0.95 12.32 -14.43
N GLU A 169 1.37 11.26 -15.12
CA GLU A 169 0.44 10.24 -15.65
C GLU A 169 -0.31 9.52 -14.53
N ILE A 170 0.35 9.23 -13.40
CA ILE A 170 -0.30 8.61 -12.23
C ILE A 170 -1.37 9.55 -11.66
N ARG A 171 -1.06 10.84 -11.52
CA ARG A 171 -2.00 11.84 -11.02
C ARG A 171 -3.22 12.01 -11.95
N ASP A 172 -3.00 11.99 -13.26
CA ASP A 172 -4.07 12.09 -14.25
C ASP A 172 -4.95 10.83 -14.25
N ASP A 173 -4.35 9.64 -14.24
CA ASP A 173 -5.06 8.35 -14.25
C ASP A 173 -5.77 8.03 -12.93
N SER A 174 -5.28 8.56 -11.80
CA SER A 174 -5.95 8.42 -10.51
C SER A 174 -7.17 9.33 -10.39
N GLY A 175 -7.37 10.29 -11.31
CA GLY A 175 -8.33 11.37 -11.15
C GLY A 175 -8.06 12.20 -9.89
N CYS A 176 -6.79 12.21 -9.45
CA CYS A 176 -6.34 12.77 -8.18
C CYS A 176 -7.10 12.23 -6.94
N ALA A 177 -7.65 11.00 -7.02
CA ALA A 177 -8.43 10.33 -5.97
C ALA A 177 -9.85 10.89 -5.68
N SER A 178 -10.56 11.33 -6.73
CA SER A 178 -11.93 11.87 -6.65
C SER A 178 -13.06 10.87 -6.32
N GLY A 179 -12.78 9.78 -5.61
CA GLY A 179 -13.73 8.69 -5.47
C GLY A 179 -13.53 7.78 -4.28
N TYR A 180 -12.99 8.26 -3.15
CA TYR A 180 -13.04 7.53 -1.89
C TYR A 180 -14.51 7.19 -1.57
N PRO A 181 -14.96 5.94 -1.70
CA PRO A 181 -16.29 5.59 -1.22
C PRO A 181 -16.29 5.70 0.30
N ALA A 182 -17.45 6.12 0.83
CA ALA A 182 -17.66 6.34 2.26
C ALA A 182 -17.83 5.04 3.04
#